data_AF-A0A959FBW3-F1
#
_entry.id   AF-A0A959FBW3-F1
#
_cell.length_a   1.000
_cell.length_b   1.000
_cell.length_c   1.000
_cell.angle_alpha   90.00
_cell.angle_beta   90.00
_cell.angle_gamma   90.00
#
_symmetry.space_group_name_H-M   'P 1'
#
loop_
_entity.id
_entity.type
_entity.pdbx_description
1 polymer ?
#
loop_
_entity_poly.entity_id
_entity_poly.type
_entity_poly.pdbx_seq_one_letter_code
_entity_poly.pdbx_strand_id
1 'polypeptide(L)'
;MRSIFLIIVNIFFCLQGNAQEAGWALVRTSAGQYEITLSTQEERPVAEDKLRIYVGEHTEMPGDDYPSVLGKVTWEPYGYIFQPTFSFRPGVTYTAFLGPSFPFSFTIPSIGVRPELIGIYPSVEEVPANLLKIYLHFSTPMGEGRAYEHLVLTNLAGDTIQQPFVPLQPELWSDDRRRLTLWLDPGRVKRGLLSHETHGVVLAEGGTYQLTILPEWKDVNGNSLGRSFEKQFRVTTPDYRQPDPDQWSLETPRAGSMEPLTIQFGETMDHALVQRQIRVLDDGDQPVAGSVRLSGGDTVWQFVPENSWRAGHYSICIDTDLEDLAGNNLNRPFDRELKKAADEKVKERDFIRLEVEIVPSN
;
A
#
# COMPACT_ATOMS: atom_id res chain seq x y z
N MET A 1 -12.08 28.34 27.14
CA MET A 1 -11.94 29.27 26.00
C MET A 1 -11.43 28.48 24.81
N ARG A 2 -12.30 28.16 23.85
CA ARG A 2 -11.91 27.54 22.57
C ARG A 2 -11.58 28.68 21.61
N SER A 3 -10.34 28.74 21.12
CA SER A 3 -9.97 29.68 20.05
C SER A 3 -10.46 29.12 18.73
N ILE A 4 -11.47 29.77 18.14
CA ILE A 4 -12.06 29.44 16.84
C ILE A 4 -11.21 30.12 15.77
N PHE A 5 -10.54 29.35 14.91
CA PHE A 5 -10.00 29.86 13.66
C PHE A 5 -11.10 29.78 12.61
N LEU A 6 -11.81 30.89 12.41
CA LEU A 6 -12.89 31.01 11.44
C LEU A 6 -12.29 31.32 10.06
N ILE A 7 -12.23 30.32 9.17
CA ILE A 7 -12.01 30.60 7.74
C ILE A 7 -13.36 31.03 7.17
N ILE A 8 -13.60 32.34 7.12
CA ILE A 8 -14.77 32.90 6.42
C ILE A 8 -14.47 32.85 4.92
N VAL A 9 -15.08 31.91 4.20
CA VAL A 9 -15.22 32.05 2.74
C VAL A 9 -16.39 33.01 2.50
N ASN A 10 -16.09 34.31 2.39
CA ASN A 10 -17.09 35.34 2.10
C ASN A 10 -17.46 35.27 0.61
N ILE A 11 -18.64 34.74 0.30
CA ILE A 11 -19.35 35.06 -0.95
C ILE A 11 -20.52 35.96 -0.55
N PHE A 12 -20.30 37.27 -0.61
CA PHE A 12 -21.37 38.26 -0.46
C PHE A 12 -22.12 38.37 -1.79
N PHE A 13 -23.37 37.91 -1.83
CA PHE A 13 -24.37 38.48 -2.73
C PHE A 13 -25.34 39.30 -1.89
N CYS A 14 -25.26 40.62 -2.06
CA CYS A 14 -26.11 41.58 -1.37
C CYS A 14 -27.45 41.70 -2.13
N LEU A 15 -28.54 41.23 -1.52
CA LEU A 15 -29.91 41.67 -1.83
C LEU A 15 -30.66 41.83 -0.51
N GLN A 16 -31.21 43.01 -0.30
CA GLN A 16 -31.89 43.42 0.92
C GLN A 16 -33.18 42.60 1.15
N GLY A 17 -33.28 42.00 2.34
CA GLY A 17 -34.50 41.42 2.90
C GLY A 17 -34.30 41.15 4.38
N ASN A 18 -35.12 41.76 5.24
CA ASN A 18 -35.10 41.55 6.69
C ASN A 18 -35.57 40.12 7.04
N ALA A 19 -34.61 39.19 7.19
CA ALA A 19 -34.66 38.00 8.03
C ALA A 19 -33.22 37.46 8.10
N GLN A 20 -32.62 37.34 9.28
CA GLN A 20 -31.27 36.82 9.42
C GLN A 20 -31.35 35.28 9.41
N GLU A 21 -31.15 34.69 8.23
CA GLU A 21 -31.33 33.26 7.93
C GLU A 21 -30.32 32.34 8.66
N ALA A 22 -30.70 31.07 8.85
CA ALA A 22 -29.82 30.05 9.39
C ALA A 22 -28.57 29.87 8.51
N GLY A 23 -27.39 29.85 9.14
CA GLY A 23 -26.10 29.89 8.43
C GLY A 23 -25.32 28.59 8.59
N TRP A 24 -25.14 27.86 7.51
CA TRP A 24 -24.24 26.70 7.46
C TRP A 24 -22.78 27.13 7.38
N ALA A 25 -21.89 26.38 8.03
CA ALA A 25 -20.46 26.52 7.87
C ALA A 25 -19.73 25.18 8.00
N LEU A 26 -18.66 25.03 7.21
CA LEU A 26 -17.66 23.98 7.34
C LEU A 26 -16.54 24.50 8.25
N VAL A 27 -16.37 23.90 9.41
CA VAL A 27 -15.41 24.35 10.42
C VAL A 27 -14.30 23.33 10.58
N ARG A 28 -13.04 23.79 10.61
CA ARG A 28 -11.89 22.95 10.91
C ARG A 28 -11.53 23.06 12.39
N THR A 29 -11.55 21.95 13.11
CA THR A 29 -11.19 21.90 14.53
C THR A 29 -9.67 22.04 14.73
N SER A 30 -9.26 22.35 15.96
CA SER A 30 -7.84 22.38 16.33
C SER A 30 -7.14 21.02 16.18
N ALA A 31 -7.89 19.93 16.21
CA ALA A 31 -7.40 18.58 15.92
C ALA A 31 -7.28 18.28 14.41
N GLY A 32 -7.61 19.25 13.55
CA GLY A 32 -7.50 19.15 12.10
C GLY A 32 -8.68 18.45 11.41
N GLN A 33 -9.72 18.06 12.16
CA GLN A 33 -10.93 17.44 11.61
C GLN A 33 -11.92 18.51 11.12
N TYR A 34 -12.80 18.12 10.19
CA TYR A 34 -13.87 18.98 9.69
C TYR A 34 -15.21 18.60 10.34
N GLU A 35 -15.95 19.62 10.76
CA GLU A 35 -17.30 19.52 11.33
C GLU A 35 -18.24 20.46 10.56
N ILE A 36 -19.53 20.17 10.59
CA ILE A 36 -20.56 21.06 10.03
C ILE A 36 -21.29 21.74 11.15
N THR A 37 -21.36 23.07 11.09
CA THR A 37 -22.13 23.88 12.03
C THR A 37 -23.30 24.53 11.30
N LEU A 38 -24.48 24.52 11.91
CA LEU A 38 -25.64 25.26 11.45
C LEU A 38 -26.06 26.24 12.54
N SER A 39 -25.85 27.53 12.31
CA SER A 39 -26.28 28.59 13.23
C SER A 39 -27.77 28.86 13.06
N THR A 40 -28.55 28.88 14.15
CA THR A 40 -29.98 29.22 14.14
C THR A 40 -30.33 30.12 15.32
N GLN A 41 -31.33 31.00 15.16
CA GLN A 41 -31.90 31.82 16.24
C GLN A 41 -33.06 31.14 16.97
N GLU A 42 -33.38 29.88 16.63
CA GLU A 42 -34.45 29.14 17.29
C GLU A 42 -34.10 28.84 18.76
N GLU A 43 -34.98 29.24 19.68
CA GLU A 43 -34.82 29.03 21.12
C GLU A 43 -35.02 27.57 21.56
N ARG A 44 -35.42 26.68 20.64
CA ARG A 44 -35.68 25.26 20.91
C ARG A 44 -35.10 24.37 19.82
N PRO A 45 -34.51 23.22 20.16
CA PRO A 45 -34.00 22.28 19.18
C PRO A 45 -35.15 21.70 18.33
N VAL A 46 -35.05 21.84 17.01
CA VAL A 46 -35.61 20.88 16.05
C VAL A 46 -35.04 19.49 16.37
N ALA A 47 -35.84 18.45 16.19
CA ALA A 47 -35.44 17.07 16.47
C ALA A 47 -34.11 16.71 15.77
N GLU A 48 -33.18 16.13 16.54
CA GLU A 48 -31.79 15.83 16.14
C GLU A 48 -31.69 14.90 14.93
N ASP A 49 -32.76 14.13 14.65
CA ASP A 49 -32.90 13.18 13.55
C ASP A 49 -33.04 13.84 12.17
N LYS A 50 -33.19 15.16 12.12
CA LYS A 50 -33.40 15.92 10.88
C LYS A 50 -32.13 16.44 10.21
N LEU A 51 -30.99 16.45 10.90
CA LEU A 51 -29.71 16.82 10.29
C LEU A 51 -29.06 15.58 9.69
N ARG A 52 -29.01 15.52 8.36
CA ARG A 52 -28.38 14.41 7.62
C ARG A 52 -27.38 14.95 6.62
N ILE A 53 -26.27 14.25 6.45
CA ILE A 53 -25.24 14.59 5.47
C ILE A 53 -25.09 13.42 4.51
N TYR A 54 -25.02 13.71 3.22
CA TYR A 54 -24.89 12.71 2.17
C TYR A 54 -23.63 12.98 1.34
N VAL A 55 -23.05 11.91 0.80
CA VAL A 55 -21.91 12.01 -0.13
C VAL A 55 -22.42 12.43 -1.51
N GLY A 56 -21.74 13.36 -2.17
CA GLY A 56 -22.12 13.91 -3.47
C GLY A 56 -22.89 15.22 -3.36
N GLU A 57 -23.26 15.76 -4.52
CA GLU A 57 -24.07 16.97 -4.65
C GLU A 57 -25.54 16.59 -4.85
N HIS A 58 -26.40 17.05 -3.93
CA HIS A 58 -27.82 16.73 -3.94
C HIS A 58 -28.65 18.01 -3.85
N THR A 59 -29.67 18.14 -4.70
CA THR A 59 -30.63 19.24 -4.65
C THR A 59 -31.82 18.93 -3.74
N GLU A 60 -32.11 17.65 -3.53
CA GLU A 60 -33.20 17.14 -2.69
C GLU A 60 -32.66 16.06 -1.75
N MET A 61 -33.31 15.85 -0.61
CA MET A 61 -32.85 14.88 0.38
C MET A 61 -32.95 13.46 -0.22
N PRO A 62 -31.84 12.68 -0.27
CA PRO A 62 -31.88 11.30 -0.72
C PRO A 62 -32.85 10.43 0.08
N GLY A 63 -33.49 9.47 -0.58
CA GLY A 63 -34.41 8.50 0.04
C GLY A 63 -33.71 7.53 0.99
N ASP A 64 -34.50 6.74 1.72
CA ASP A 64 -34.01 5.89 2.83
C ASP A 64 -32.98 4.82 2.40
N ASP A 65 -32.97 4.44 1.11
CA ASP A 65 -32.00 3.48 0.55
C ASP A 65 -30.59 4.07 0.36
N TYR A 66 -30.43 5.40 0.50
CA TYR A 66 -29.15 6.07 0.37
C TYR A 66 -28.61 6.42 1.77
N PRO A 67 -27.53 5.77 2.24
CA PRO A 67 -27.05 5.97 3.60
C PRO A 67 -26.47 7.38 3.78
N SER A 68 -26.87 8.05 4.88
CA SER A 68 -26.22 9.28 5.32
C SER A 68 -24.87 8.98 5.99
N VAL A 69 -23.97 9.95 5.95
CA VAL A 69 -22.72 9.94 6.72
C VAL A 69 -23.05 9.74 8.20
N LEU A 70 -22.41 8.76 8.82
CA LEU A 70 -22.55 8.50 10.25
C LEU A 70 -21.86 9.61 11.04
N GLY A 71 -22.53 10.09 12.07
CA GLY A 71 -22.00 11.11 12.95
C GLY A 71 -22.91 11.40 14.12
N LYS A 72 -22.41 12.24 15.01
CA LYS A 72 -23.13 12.73 16.18
C LYS A 72 -23.58 14.16 15.91
N VAL A 73 -24.87 14.41 16.11
CA VAL A 73 -25.44 15.77 16.15
C VAL A 73 -25.45 16.22 17.60
N THR A 74 -25.01 17.45 17.87
CA THR A 74 -25.11 18.09 19.19
C THR A 74 -25.70 19.48 19.05
N TRP A 75 -26.65 19.80 19.95
CA TRP A 75 -27.20 21.14 20.09
C TRP A 75 -26.31 22.00 21.00
N GLU A 76 -25.91 23.17 20.51
CA GLU A 76 -25.29 24.25 21.29
C GLU A 76 -26.24 25.47 21.32
N PRO A 77 -26.08 26.44 22.25
CA PRO A 77 -27.04 27.55 22.44
C PRO A 77 -27.36 28.42 21.22
N TYR A 78 -26.63 28.25 20.12
CA TYR A 78 -26.78 29.03 18.89
C TYR A 78 -26.84 28.15 17.62
N GLY A 79 -27.00 26.83 17.74
CA GLY A 79 -27.04 25.97 16.56
C GLY A 79 -26.72 24.49 16.75
N TYR A 80 -26.64 23.79 15.63
CA TYR A 80 -26.24 22.38 15.56
C TYR A 80 -24.77 22.24 15.17
N ILE A 81 -24.11 21.24 15.74
CA ILE A 81 -22.81 20.74 15.29
C ILE A 81 -22.98 19.28 14.90
N PHE A 82 -22.57 18.94 13.68
CA PHE A 82 -22.44 17.56 13.22
C PHE A 82 -20.96 17.17 13.21
N GLN A 83 -20.63 16.16 14.02
CA GLN A 83 -19.31 15.55 14.11
C GLN A 83 -19.36 14.19 13.44
N PRO A 84 -18.69 13.98 12.29
CA PRO A 84 -18.75 12.69 11.62
C PRO A 84 -17.99 11.63 12.43
N THR A 85 -18.51 10.40 12.45
CA THR A 85 -17.85 9.26 13.13
C THR A 85 -16.48 8.97 12.50
N PHE A 86 -16.37 9.19 11.19
CA PHE A 86 -15.12 9.14 10.43
C PHE A 86 -14.90 10.49 9.74
N SER A 87 -13.70 11.04 9.82
CA SER A 87 -13.37 12.33 9.17
C SER A 87 -13.85 12.39 7.72
N PHE A 88 -14.44 13.52 7.31
CA PHE A 88 -14.79 13.73 5.91
C PHE A 88 -13.55 13.57 5.02
N ARG A 89 -13.75 13.01 3.83
CA ARG A 89 -12.65 12.76 2.89
C ARG A 89 -12.28 14.06 2.18
N PRO A 90 -10.99 14.46 2.14
CA PRO A 90 -10.55 15.58 1.33
C PRO A 90 -10.97 15.42 -0.14
N GLY A 91 -11.24 16.54 -0.82
CA GLY A 91 -11.65 16.54 -2.23
C GLY A 91 -13.04 15.99 -2.53
N VAL A 92 -13.76 15.44 -1.54
CA VAL A 92 -15.12 14.92 -1.72
C VAL A 92 -16.15 16.01 -1.42
N THR A 93 -17.15 16.10 -2.28
CA THR A 93 -18.34 16.94 -2.08
C THR A 93 -19.38 16.20 -1.26
N TYR A 94 -20.02 16.90 -0.35
CA TYR A 94 -21.11 16.43 0.49
C TYR A 94 -22.24 17.44 0.46
N THR A 95 -23.47 17.00 0.74
CA THR A 95 -24.61 17.88 0.96
C THR A 95 -25.22 17.60 2.33
N ALA A 96 -25.29 18.63 3.17
CA ALA A 96 -26.00 18.61 4.45
C ALA A 96 -27.44 19.09 4.27
N PHE A 97 -28.37 18.46 4.99
CA PHE A 97 -29.79 18.81 5.02
C PHE A 97 -30.23 19.01 6.46
N LEU A 98 -31.07 20.02 6.71
CA LEU A 98 -31.91 20.12 7.91
C LEU A 98 -33.37 19.97 7.47
N GLY A 99 -33.89 18.73 7.48
CA GLY A 99 -35.15 18.41 6.82
C GLY A 99 -35.08 18.63 5.29
N PRO A 100 -36.22 18.67 4.58
CA PRO A 100 -36.24 18.63 3.11
C PRO A 100 -35.84 19.94 2.42
N SER A 101 -35.71 21.06 3.13
CA SER A 101 -35.75 22.40 2.52
C SER A 101 -34.42 23.16 2.48
N PHE A 102 -33.36 22.64 3.12
CA PHE A 102 -32.13 23.42 3.35
C PHE A 102 -30.86 22.63 2.99
N PRO A 103 -30.61 22.32 1.70
CA PRO A 103 -29.37 21.71 1.26
C PRO A 103 -28.20 22.70 1.37
N PHE A 104 -27.09 22.25 1.96
CA PHE A 104 -25.81 22.94 1.96
C PHE A 104 -24.74 22.02 1.39
N SER A 105 -24.32 22.30 0.16
CA SER A 105 -23.24 21.58 -0.49
C SER A 105 -21.88 22.18 -0.12
N PHE A 106 -20.97 21.33 0.34
CA PHE A 106 -19.61 21.71 0.69
C PHE A 106 -18.62 20.67 0.17
N THR A 107 -17.44 21.14 -0.23
CA THR A 107 -16.33 20.27 -0.62
C THR A 107 -15.22 20.40 0.40
N ILE A 108 -14.73 19.27 0.91
CA ILE A 108 -13.59 19.30 1.83
C ILE A 108 -12.36 19.73 1.04
N PRO A 109 -11.64 20.79 1.45
CA PRO A 109 -10.42 21.19 0.79
C PRO A 109 -9.42 20.03 0.74
N SER A 110 -9.01 19.64 -0.47
CA SER A 110 -7.84 18.79 -0.64
C SER A 110 -6.61 19.70 -0.69
N ILE A 111 -5.86 19.78 0.41
CA ILE A 111 -4.47 20.24 0.36
C ILE A 111 -3.67 19.02 -0.13
N GLY A 112 -3.88 18.65 -1.39
CA GLY A 112 -3.53 17.34 -1.91
C GLY A 112 -2.08 17.28 -2.37
N VAL A 113 -1.23 16.59 -1.61
CA VAL A 113 -0.01 16.00 -2.20
C VAL A 113 -0.50 14.94 -3.19
N ARG A 114 -0.23 15.15 -4.47
CA ARG A 114 -0.57 14.17 -5.52
C ARG A 114 0.13 12.84 -5.19
N PRO A 115 -0.57 11.70 -5.21
CA PRO A 115 0.09 10.41 -5.07
C PRO A 115 1.06 10.19 -6.23
N GLU A 116 2.19 9.59 -5.94
CA GLU A 116 3.18 9.18 -6.92
C GLU A 116 3.45 7.69 -6.74
N LEU A 117 3.60 6.97 -7.85
CA LEU A 117 4.16 5.63 -7.83
C LEU A 117 5.69 5.76 -7.69
N ILE A 118 6.19 5.40 -6.51
CA ILE A 118 7.60 5.49 -6.11
C ILE A 118 8.42 4.36 -6.75
N GLY A 119 7.82 3.18 -6.92
CA GLY A 119 8.55 2.04 -7.47
C GLY A 119 7.65 0.88 -7.85
N ILE A 120 8.14 0.08 -8.79
CA ILE A 120 7.56 -1.19 -9.22
C ILE A 120 8.65 -2.25 -9.07
N TYR A 121 8.37 -3.28 -8.27
CA TYR A 121 9.32 -4.36 -8.01
C TYR A 121 8.80 -5.71 -8.51
N PRO A 122 9.67 -6.61 -8.99
CA PRO A 122 11.13 -6.48 -9.01
C PRO A 122 11.61 -5.37 -9.96
N SER A 123 12.72 -4.71 -9.60
CA SER A 123 13.21 -3.54 -10.36
C SER A 123 13.95 -3.93 -11.64
N VAL A 124 14.42 -5.18 -11.73
CA VAL A 124 15.11 -5.74 -12.91
C VAL A 124 14.24 -5.75 -14.17
N GLU A 125 14.90 -5.76 -15.33
CA GLU A 125 14.27 -5.81 -16.65
C GLU A 125 14.05 -7.24 -17.16
N GLU A 126 14.67 -8.24 -16.54
CA GLU A 126 14.47 -9.66 -16.84
C GLU A 126 13.88 -10.39 -15.64
N VAL A 127 12.83 -11.18 -15.84
CA VAL A 127 12.12 -11.95 -14.80
C VAL A 127 11.84 -13.37 -15.29
N PRO A 128 11.79 -14.38 -14.40
CA PRO A 128 11.50 -15.75 -14.82
C PRO A 128 10.04 -15.89 -15.28
N ALA A 129 9.76 -16.85 -16.16
CA ALA A 129 8.40 -17.13 -16.66
C ALA A 129 7.38 -17.48 -15.56
N ASN A 130 7.86 -17.93 -14.41
CA ASN A 130 7.06 -18.21 -13.22
C ASN A 130 7.21 -17.14 -12.13
N LEU A 131 7.49 -15.87 -12.50
CA LEU A 131 7.41 -14.72 -11.59
C LEU A 131 6.10 -14.76 -10.81
N LEU A 132 6.20 -14.72 -9.48
CA LEU A 132 5.04 -14.90 -8.62
C LEU A 132 4.41 -13.57 -8.18
N LYS A 133 5.24 -12.57 -7.85
CA LYS A 133 4.79 -11.33 -7.20
C LYS A 133 5.32 -10.08 -7.90
N ILE A 134 4.50 -9.04 -7.89
CA ILE A 134 4.88 -7.67 -8.24
C ILE A 134 4.47 -6.74 -7.10
N TYR A 135 5.32 -5.80 -6.72
CA TYR A 135 5.02 -4.80 -5.70
C TYR A 135 4.89 -3.41 -6.32
N LEU A 136 3.86 -2.68 -5.94
CA LEU A 136 3.68 -1.27 -6.28
C LEU A 136 3.83 -0.42 -5.03
N HIS A 137 4.77 0.52 -5.01
CA HIS A 137 5.02 1.43 -3.89
C HIS A 137 4.51 2.83 -4.23
N PHE A 138 3.76 3.45 -3.32
CA PHE A 138 3.13 4.75 -3.49
C PHE A 138 3.57 5.75 -2.41
N SER A 139 3.59 7.04 -2.76
CA SER A 139 3.96 8.12 -1.83
C SER A 139 2.91 8.45 -0.79
N THR A 140 1.65 8.10 -1.04
CA THR A 140 0.53 8.27 -0.11
C THR A 140 -0.27 6.97 0.01
N PRO A 141 -1.04 6.80 1.11
CA PRO A 141 -1.94 5.66 1.24
C PRO A 141 -2.97 5.62 0.11
N MET A 142 -3.05 4.51 -0.63
CA MET A 142 -3.94 4.38 -1.78
C MET A 142 -5.35 3.89 -1.40
N GLY A 143 -6.33 4.15 -2.26
CA GLY A 143 -7.69 3.61 -2.10
C GLY A 143 -7.74 2.10 -2.40
N GLU A 144 -8.54 1.36 -1.62
CA GLU A 144 -8.70 -0.09 -1.69
C GLU A 144 -10.00 -0.53 -2.40
N GLY A 145 -10.06 -1.80 -2.79
CA GLY A 145 -11.23 -2.51 -3.30
C GLY A 145 -11.41 -2.48 -4.81
N ARG A 146 -10.58 -1.72 -5.54
CA ARG A 146 -10.61 -1.58 -7.00
C ARG A 146 -9.21 -1.50 -7.63
N ALA A 147 -8.18 -1.98 -6.94
CA ALA A 147 -6.80 -1.89 -7.41
C ALA A 147 -6.62 -2.51 -8.81
N TYR A 148 -7.22 -3.68 -9.04
CA TYR A 148 -7.10 -4.41 -10.29
C TYR A 148 -7.73 -3.71 -11.51
N GLU A 149 -8.66 -2.77 -11.31
CA GLU A 149 -9.23 -1.95 -12.40
C GLU A 149 -8.22 -0.94 -12.97
N HIS A 150 -7.15 -0.67 -12.24
CA HIS A 150 -6.12 0.31 -12.59
C HIS A 150 -4.85 -0.33 -13.16
N LEU A 151 -4.88 -1.63 -13.46
CA LEU A 151 -3.73 -2.41 -13.90
C LEU A 151 -4.00 -3.03 -15.27
N VAL A 152 -3.08 -2.80 -16.20
CA VAL A 152 -3.15 -3.40 -17.55
C VAL A 152 -1.81 -4.06 -17.86
N LEU A 153 -1.83 -5.34 -18.21
CA LEU A 153 -0.65 -6.06 -18.69
C LEU A 153 -0.80 -6.34 -20.19
N THR A 154 0.17 -5.94 -20.99
CA THR A 154 0.18 -6.17 -22.45
C THR A 154 1.44 -6.92 -22.88
N ASN A 155 1.37 -7.65 -23.99
CA ASN A 155 2.54 -8.20 -24.68
C ASN A 155 3.13 -7.19 -25.69
N LEU A 156 4.25 -7.52 -26.34
CA LEU A 156 4.88 -6.68 -27.36
C LEU A 156 3.99 -6.41 -28.59
N ALA A 157 3.03 -7.28 -28.89
CA ALA A 157 2.07 -7.08 -29.98
C ALA A 157 0.96 -6.09 -29.61
N GLY A 158 0.87 -5.67 -28.34
CA GLY A 158 -0.18 -4.81 -27.80
C GLY A 158 -1.41 -5.56 -27.31
N ASP A 159 -1.39 -6.90 -27.30
CA ASP A 159 -2.51 -7.69 -26.79
C ASP A 159 -2.56 -7.62 -25.26
N THR A 160 -3.74 -7.33 -24.71
CA THR A 160 -3.98 -7.36 -23.27
C THR A 160 -4.02 -8.79 -22.75
N ILE A 161 -3.17 -9.10 -21.78
CA ILE A 161 -3.21 -10.35 -21.03
C ILE A 161 -4.42 -10.32 -20.11
N GLN A 162 -5.36 -11.22 -20.35
CA GLN A 162 -6.58 -11.31 -19.56
C GLN A 162 -6.31 -11.92 -18.19
N GLN A 163 -6.84 -11.28 -17.15
CA GLN A 163 -6.78 -11.70 -15.75
C GLN A 163 -5.39 -12.25 -15.34
N PRO A 164 -4.32 -11.44 -15.48
CA PRO A 164 -2.96 -11.91 -15.18
C PRO A 164 -2.71 -12.08 -13.68
N PHE A 165 -3.50 -11.39 -12.86
CA PHE A 165 -3.38 -11.38 -11.40
C PHE A 165 -4.56 -12.10 -10.73
N VAL A 166 -4.33 -12.71 -9.57
CA VAL A 166 -5.43 -13.19 -8.72
C VAL A 166 -6.10 -11.99 -8.05
N PRO A 167 -7.41 -11.75 -8.27
CA PRO A 167 -8.14 -10.67 -7.62
C PRO A 167 -8.52 -11.06 -6.19
N LEU A 168 -7.56 -10.96 -5.26
CA LEU A 168 -7.79 -11.29 -3.85
C LEU A 168 -8.65 -10.22 -3.16
N GLN A 169 -9.55 -10.67 -2.28
CA GLN A 169 -10.40 -9.83 -1.44
C GLN A 169 -10.30 -10.32 0.01
N PRO A 170 -9.73 -9.52 0.94
CA PRO A 170 -9.21 -8.17 0.72
C PRO A 170 -7.96 -8.15 -0.17
N GLU A 171 -7.72 -7.00 -0.82
CA GLU A 171 -6.48 -6.72 -1.55
C GLU A 171 -5.27 -6.76 -0.62
N LEU A 172 -4.10 -7.15 -1.14
CA LEU A 172 -2.88 -7.34 -0.35
C LEU A 172 -2.08 -6.04 -0.17
N TRP A 173 -2.70 -5.05 0.48
CA TRP A 173 -2.02 -3.82 0.90
C TRP A 173 -1.18 -4.04 2.15
N SER A 174 -0.08 -3.29 2.27
CA SER A 174 0.58 -3.05 3.56
C SER A 174 -0.35 -2.28 4.51
N ASP A 175 -0.08 -2.34 5.81
CA ASP A 175 -0.88 -1.68 6.85
C ASP A 175 -1.04 -0.16 6.61
N ASP A 176 -0.01 0.49 6.06
CA ASP A 176 -0.03 1.92 5.73
C ASP A 176 -0.67 2.23 4.36
N ARG A 177 -1.10 1.20 3.63
CA ARG A 177 -1.65 1.22 2.26
C ARG A 177 -0.75 1.90 1.22
N ARG A 178 0.57 1.88 1.43
CA ARG A 178 1.55 2.44 0.50
C ARG A 178 2.24 1.38 -0.36
N ARG A 179 2.08 0.10 -0.05
CA ARG A 179 2.57 -1.00 -0.88
C ARG A 179 1.44 -1.97 -1.22
N LEU A 180 1.17 -2.17 -2.50
CA LEU A 180 0.30 -3.24 -2.98
C LEU A 180 1.14 -4.44 -3.42
N THR A 181 0.74 -5.63 -3.00
CA THR A 181 1.30 -6.90 -3.50
C THR A 181 0.35 -7.51 -4.53
N LEU A 182 0.82 -7.66 -5.76
CA LEU A 182 0.11 -8.33 -6.84
C LEU A 182 0.64 -9.75 -6.98
N TRP A 183 -0.24 -10.73 -6.99
CA TRP A 183 0.10 -12.12 -7.28
C TRP A 183 -0.28 -12.41 -8.72
N LEU A 184 0.69 -12.82 -9.55
CA LEU A 184 0.36 -13.47 -10.80
C LEU A 184 -0.37 -14.78 -10.50
N ASP A 185 -1.38 -15.14 -11.30
CA ASP A 185 -2.23 -16.31 -11.03
C ASP A 185 -1.41 -17.59 -10.77
N PRO A 186 -1.31 -18.08 -9.51
CA PRO A 186 -0.55 -19.28 -9.18
C PRO A 186 -1.06 -20.51 -9.94
N GLY A 187 -2.35 -20.53 -10.29
CA GLY A 187 -2.99 -21.55 -11.12
C GLY A 187 -2.42 -21.67 -12.53
N ARG A 188 -1.80 -20.59 -13.02
CA ARG A 188 -1.18 -20.45 -14.35
C ARG A 188 0.35 -20.37 -14.27
N VAL A 189 0.90 -20.25 -13.06
CA VAL A 189 2.35 -20.27 -12.78
C VAL A 189 2.84 -21.70 -12.51
N LYS A 190 2.11 -22.52 -11.74
CA LYS A 190 2.49 -23.93 -11.48
C LYS A 190 2.15 -24.84 -12.65
N ARG A 191 2.97 -25.89 -12.84
CA ARG A 191 2.71 -26.92 -13.87
C ARG A 191 1.61 -27.88 -13.42
N GLY A 192 0.83 -28.39 -14.38
CA GLY A 192 -0.18 -29.44 -14.14
C GLY A 192 -1.42 -29.00 -13.38
N LEU A 193 -1.70 -27.69 -13.32
CA LEU A 193 -2.97 -27.15 -12.83
C LEU A 193 -3.92 -26.89 -14.00
N LEU A 194 -5.22 -27.15 -13.79
CA LEU A 194 -6.26 -26.99 -14.81
C LEU A 194 -6.26 -25.58 -15.44
N SER A 195 -5.95 -24.54 -14.66
CA SER A 195 -5.93 -23.14 -15.15
C SER A 195 -4.79 -22.91 -16.16
N HIS A 196 -3.60 -23.48 -15.93
CA HIS A 196 -2.50 -23.48 -16.91
C HIS A 196 -2.93 -24.12 -18.23
N GLU A 197 -3.60 -25.28 -18.17
CA GLU A 197 -4.01 -26.03 -19.37
C GLU A 197 -5.15 -25.36 -20.15
N THR A 198 -6.01 -24.61 -19.45
CA THR A 198 -7.23 -24.00 -20.04
C THR A 198 -7.08 -22.52 -20.42
N HIS A 199 -6.25 -21.76 -19.70
CA HIS A 199 -6.06 -20.30 -19.89
C HIS A 199 -4.62 -19.94 -20.31
N GLY A 200 -3.72 -20.93 -20.40
CA GLY A 200 -2.30 -20.73 -20.72
C GLY A 200 -1.51 -20.08 -19.58
N VAL A 201 -0.20 -19.96 -19.79
CA VAL A 201 0.68 -19.22 -18.86
C VAL A 201 0.32 -17.72 -18.85
N VAL A 202 0.60 -17.04 -17.74
CA VAL A 202 0.50 -15.57 -17.69
C VAL A 202 1.62 -14.93 -18.50
N LEU A 203 2.85 -15.43 -18.31
CA LEU A 203 4.07 -14.96 -18.95
C LEU A 203 4.69 -16.11 -19.74
N ALA A 204 4.89 -15.91 -21.05
CA ALA A 204 5.55 -16.88 -21.92
C ALA A 204 7.05 -16.60 -21.96
N GLU A 205 7.86 -17.67 -21.84
CA GLU A 205 9.32 -17.59 -21.98
C GLU A 205 9.72 -16.91 -23.30
N GLY A 206 10.69 -15.99 -23.22
CA GLY A 206 11.17 -15.20 -24.34
C GLY A 206 10.28 -14.01 -24.71
N GLY A 207 9.09 -13.89 -24.11
CA GLY A 207 8.17 -12.78 -24.32
C GLY A 207 8.64 -11.48 -23.67
N THR A 208 8.12 -10.36 -24.17
CA THR A 208 8.28 -9.02 -23.57
C THR A 208 6.91 -8.47 -23.23
N TYR A 209 6.78 -7.94 -22.02
CA TYR A 209 5.52 -7.48 -21.46
C TYR A 209 5.65 -6.08 -20.89
N GLN A 210 4.53 -5.36 -20.83
CA GLN A 210 4.42 -4.04 -20.23
C GLN A 210 3.25 -4.01 -19.23
N LEU A 211 3.57 -3.71 -17.96
CA LEU A 211 2.60 -3.40 -16.93
C LEU A 211 2.36 -1.88 -16.91
N THR A 212 1.12 -1.47 -17.14
CA THR A 212 0.67 -0.08 -17.08
C THR A 212 -0.22 0.13 -15.86
N ILE A 213 0.08 1.17 -15.08
CA ILE A 213 -0.71 1.67 -13.96
C ILE A 213 -1.44 2.93 -14.43
N LEU A 214 -2.76 2.93 -14.33
CA LEU A 214 -3.61 3.96 -14.91
C LEU A 214 -3.62 5.28 -14.09
N PRO A 215 -3.65 6.46 -14.74
CA PRO A 215 -3.60 7.76 -14.07
C PRO A 215 -4.78 8.03 -13.12
N GLU A 216 -5.92 7.40 -13.35
CA GLU A 216 -7.16 7.65 -12.62
C GLU A 216 -7.17 7.05 -11.21
N TRP A 217 -6.19 6.20 -10.88
CA TRP A 217 -6.12 5.57 -9.55
C TRP A 217 -5.94 6.62 -8.46
N LYS A 218 -6.84 6.57 -7.47
CA LYS A 218 -6.94 7.56 -6.38
C LYS A 218 -6.36 7.07 -5.07
N ASP A 219 -5.80 8.01 -4.32
CA ASP A 219 -5.42 7.82 -2.92
C ASP A 219 -6.66 7.81 -1.99
N VAL A 220 -6.44 7.55 -0.70
CA VAL A 220 -7.52 7.56 0.32
C VAL A 220 -8.23 8.92 0.45
N ASN A 221 -7.60 9.98 -0.03
CA ASN A 221 -8.10 11.35 -0.04
C ASN A 221 -8.68 11.75 -1.40
N GLY A 222 -8.87 10.80 -2.32
CA GLY A 222 -9.45 11.04 -3.64
C GLY A 222 -8.54 11.73 -4.66
N ASN A 223 -7.28 11.99 -4.33
CA ASN A 223 -6.30 12.55 -5.27
C ASN A 223 -5.85 11.46 -6.25
N SER A 224 -5.87 11.72 -7.56
CA SER A 224 -5.44 10.75 -8.57
C SER A 224 -3.94 10.85 -8.88
N LEU A 225 -3.32 9.75 -9.33
CA LEU A 225 -1.92 9.73 -9.82
C LEU A 225 -1.69 10.79 -10.91
N GLY A 226 -2.68 10.93 -11.80
CA GLY A 226 -2.77 11.96 -12.83
C GLY A 226 -1.68 11.88 -13.91
N ARG A 227 -0.95 10.77 -13.98
CA ARG A 227 -0.20 10.27 -15.15
C ARG A 227 -0.15 8.73 -15.10
N SER A 228 0.00 8.09 -16.26
CA SER A 228 0.28 6.66 -16.31
C SER A 228 1.71 6.36 -15.86
N PHE A 229 1.93 5.15 -15.35
CA PHE A 229 3.26 4.60 -15.11
C PHE A 229 3.39 3.26 -15.81
N GLU A 230 4.57 2.98 -16.33
CA GLU A 230 4.81 1.81 -17.18
C GLU A 230 6.08 1.09 -16.72
N LYS A 231 6.02 -0.23 -16.62
CA LYS A 231 7.19 -1.09 -16.46
C LYS A 231 7.21 -2.12 -17.56
N GLN A 232 8.27 -2.11 -18.35
CA GLN A 232 8.58 -3.15 -19.32
C GLN A 232 9.53 -4.18 -18.70
N PHE A 233 9.34 -5.45 -19.04
CA PHE A 233 10.27 -6.52 -18.68
C PHE A 233 10.25 -7.65 -19.73
N ARG A 234 11.37 -8.36 -19.84
CA ARG A 234 11.54 -9.56 -20.65
C ARG A 234 11.46 -10.80 -19.77
N VAL A 235 10.85 -11.85 -20.31
CA VAL A 235 10.63 -13.10 -19.61
C VAL A 235 11.71 -14.11 -20.00
N THR A 236 12.40 -14.66 -19.01
CA THR A 236 13.42 -15.70 -19.16
C THR A 236 12.83 -17.08 -18.83
N THR A 237 13.68 -18.12 -18.87
CA THR A 237 13.29 -19.47 -18.45
C THR A 237 12.70 -19.47 -17.03
N PRO A 238 11.70 -20.32 -16.73
CA PRO A 238 11.19 -20.45 -15.38
C PRO A 238 12.26 -20.93 -14.41
N ASP A 239 12.20 -20.45 -13.16
CA ASP A 239 13.12 -20.84 -12.10
C ASP A 239 12.49 -21.84 -11.13
N TYR A 240 13.12 -23.00 -10.99
CA TYR A 240 12.70 -24.09 -10.11
C TYR A 240 13.73 -24.40 -9.03
N ARG A 241 14.80 -23.62 -8.95
CA ARG A 241 15.86 -23.80 -7.96
C ARG A 241 15.51 -22.95 -6.74
N GLN A 242 15.66 -23.52 -5.57
CA GLN A 242 15.55 -22.74 -4.35
C GLN A 242 16.84 -21.94 -4.12
N PRO A 243 16.75 -20.77 -3.47
CA PRO A 243 17.93 -20.07 -2.99
C PRO A 243 18.73 -20.94 -2.03
N ASP A 244 20.05 -20.86 -2.12
CA ASP A 244 20.98 -21.63 -1.29
C ASP A 244 21.91 -20.69 -0.50
N PRO A 245 21.66 -20.48 0.81
CA PRO A 245 22.49 -19.65 1.66
C PRO A 245 23.96 -20.06 1.73
N ASP A 246 24.29 -21.33 1.48
CA ASP A 246 25.68 -21.79 1.47
C ASP A 246 26.45 -21.30 0.23
N GLN A 247 25.75 -20.80 -0.80
CA GLN A 247 26.34 -20.19 -2.00
C GLN A 247 26.43 -18.66 -1.93
N TRP A 248 25.88 -18.03 -0.89
CA TRP A 248 25.89 -16.58 -0.76
C TRP A 248 27.26 -16.05 -0.33
N SER A 249 27.65 -14.91 -0.88
CA SER A 249 28.88 -14.23 -0.50
C SER A 249 28.60 -13.18 0.58
N LEU A 250 29.40 -13.20 1.64
CA LEU A 250 29.31 -12.27 2.76
C LEU A 250 30.52 -11.32 2.75
N GLU A 251 30.25 -10.01 2.80
CA GLU A 251 31.29 -9.01 3.00
C GLU A 251 31.12 -8.38 4.38
N THR A 252 32.11 -8.59 5.24
CA THR A 252 32.08 -8.12 6.62
C THR A 252 32.67 -6.71 6.75
N PRO A 253 32.06 -5.84 7.57
CA PRO A 253 32.51 -4.46 7.72
C PRO A 253 33.71 -4.36 8.68
N ARG A 254 34.43 -3.25 8.63
CA ARG A 254 35.55 -3.00 9.56
C ARG A 254 35.06 -2.61 10.96
N ALA A 255 35.71 -3.13 12.01
CA ALA A 255 35.48 -2.69 13.38
C ALA A 255 35.73 -1.17 13.53
N GLY A 256 34.87 -0.49 14.29
CA GLY A 256 34.90 0.96 14.49
C GLY A 256 34.30 1.78 13.35
N SER A 257 33.86 1.15 12.26
CA SER A 257 33.23 1.81 11.11
C SER A 257 31.70 1.66 11.12
N MET A 258 31.02 2.45 10.28
CA MET A 258 29.60 2.26 9.92
C MET A 258 29.44 1.65 8.53
N GLU A 259 30.46 0.92 8.04
CA GLU A 259 30.36 0.23 6.76
C GLU A 259 29.25 -0.83 6.80
N PRO A 260 28.56 -1.10 5.68
CA PRO A 260 27.50 -2.08 5.67
C PRO A 260 28.04 -3.50 5.80
N LEU A 261 27.32 -4.35 6.54
CA LEU A 261 27.40 -5.80 6.39
C LEU A 261 26.60 -6.19 5.15
N THR A 262 27.22 -6.90 4.19
CA THR A 262 26.63 -7.16 2.88
C THR A 262 26.46 -8.65 2.61
N ILE A 263 25.32 -9.03 2.04
CA ILE A 263 25.04 -10.35 1.47
C ILE A 263 24.83 -10.18 -0.03
N GLN A 264 25.54 -10.98 -0.84
CA GLN A 264 25.30 -11.12 -2.27
C GLN A 264 24.64 -12.47 -2.51
N PHE A 265 23.37 -12.45 -2.97
CA PHE A 265 22.56 -13.66 -3.11
C PHE A 265 22.90 -14.47 -4.36
N GLY A 266 23.43 -13.83 -5.41
CA GLY A 266 23.67 -14.44 -6.72
C GLY A 266 22.44 -14.47 -7.64
N GLU A 267 21.27 -14.12 -7.12
CA GLU A 267 20.00 -13.99 -7.83
C GLU A 267 19.15 -12.87 -7.23
N THR A 268 18.09 -12.45 -7.93
CA THR A 268 17.17 -11.42 -7.41
C THR A 268 16.20 -12.05 -6.41
N MET A 269 16.19 -11.54 -5.18
CA MET A 269 15.29 -12.00 -4.13
C MET A 269 13.95 -11.24 -4.14
N ASP A 270 12.94 -11.76 -3.45
CA ASP A 270 11.68 -11.05 -3.26
C ASP A 270 11.90 -9.73 -2.49
N HIS A 271 11.51 -8.62 -3.14
CA HIS A 271 11.74 -7.26 -2.64
C HIS A 271 11.18 -6.99 -1.24
N ALA A 272 9.95 -7.43 -0.96
CA ALA A 272 9.31 -7.12 0.30
C ALA A 272 9.79 -8.05 1.42
N LEU A 273 10.13 -9.30 1.10
CA LEU A 273 10.59 -10.28 2.08
C LEU A 273 12.03 -10.01 2.50
N VAL A 274 12.94 -9.75 1.55
CA VAL A 274 14.37 -9.54 1.85
C VAL A 274 14.62 -8.33 2.77
N GLN A 275 13.71 -7.35 2.77
CA GLN A 275 13.75 -6.18 3.66
C GLN A 275 13.43 -6.50 5.13
N ARG A 276 12.66 -7.56 5.41
CA ARG A 276 12.09 -7.81 6.75
C ARG A 276 12.43 -9.17 7.35
N GLN A 277 12.91 -10.11 6.54
CA GLN A 277 13.15 -11.49 6.96
C GLN A 277 14.61 -11.78 7.30
N ILE A 278 15.51 -10.79 7.19
CA ILE A 278 16.92 -10.91 7.54
C ILE A 278 17.19 -9.97 8.72
N ARG A 279 17.74 -10.50 9.81
CA ARG A 279 18.13 -9.74 11.01
C ARG A 279 19.60 -9.96 11.33
N VAL A 280 20.28 -8.91 11.76
CA VAL A 280 21.63 -9.02 12.33
C VAL A 280 21.52 -9.05 13.85
N LEU A 281 22.13 -10.05 14.47
CA LEU A 281 22.18 -10.23 15.91
C LEU A 281 23.62 -10.10 16.40
N ASP A 282 23.82 -9.53 17.58
CA ASP A 282 25.10 -9.52 18.28
C ASP A 282 25.40 -10.85 18.98
N ASP A 283 26.51 -10.91 19.73
CA ASP A 283 26.96 -12.09 20.47
C ASP A 283 26.01 -12.51 21.60
N GLY A 284 25.14 -11.62 22.04
CA GLY A 284 24.09 -11.86 23.03
C GLY A 284 22.72 -12.18 22.43
N ASP A 285 22.68 -12.52 21.13
CA ASP A 285 21.46 -12.77 20.35
C ASP A 285 20.50 -11.55 20.29
N GLN A 286 21.00 -10.33 20.55
CA GLN A 286 20.19 -9.12 20.49
C GLN A 286 20.21 -8.51 19.08
N PRO A 287 19.07 -8.01 18.56
CA PRO A 287 19.04 -7.30 17.28
C PRO A 287 19.94 -6.07 17.28
N VAL A 288 20.83 -6.00 16.29
CA VAL A 288 21.62 -4.80 16.02
C VAL A 288 20.70 -3.75 15.39
N ALA A 289 20.72 -2.53 15.90
CA ALA A 289 19.97 -1.41 15.33
C ALA A 289 20.64 -0.92 14.04
N GLY A 290 19.85 -0.76 12.99
CA GLY A 290 20.33 -0.40 11.66
C GLY A 290 19.22 -0.31 10.63
N SER A 291 19.61 0.01 9.40
CA SER A 291 18.71 0.11 8.25
C SER A 291 19.17 -0.81 7.14
N VAL A 292 18.21 -1.38 6.42
CA VAL A 292 18.46 -2.23 5.26
C VAL A 292 18.45 -1.36 3.99
N ARG A 293 19.41 -1.61 3.11
CA ARG A 293 19.44 -1.09 1.74
C ARG A 293 19.56 -2.25 0.77
N LEU A 294 18.83 -2.16 -0.33
CA LEU A 294 18.91 -3.11 -1.43
C LEU A 294 19.57 -2.42 -2.62
N SER A 295 20.34 -3.19 -3.40
CA SER A 295 20.95 -2.73 -4.63
C SER A 295 21.09 -3.88 -5.62
N GLY A 296 21.54 -3.57 -6.85
CA GLY A 296 21.76 -4.59 -7.88
C GLY A 296 20.47 -5.27 -8.37
N GLY A 297 19.31 -4.62 -8.23
CA GLY A 297 18.02 -5.26 -8.51
C GLY A 297 17.67 -6.33 -7.48
N ASP A 298 17.86 -5.98 -6.20
CA ASP A 298 17.61 -6.84 -5.02
C ASP A 298 18.45 -8.13 -4.98
N THR A 299 19.60 -8.12 -5.68
CA THR A 299 20.63 -9.19 -5.64
C THR A 299 21.65 -8.97 -4.53
N VAL A 300 21.71 -7.75 -3.98
CA VAL A 300 22.62 -7.35 -2.90
C VAL A 300 21.81 -6.74 -1.76
N TRP A 301 21.91 -7.35 -0.58
CA TRP A 301 21.35 -6.85 0.66
C TRP A 301 22.44 -6.26 1.53
N GLN A 302 22.19 -5.07 2.07
CA GLN A 302 23.15 -4.33 2.90
C GLN A 302 22.50 -3.89 4.20
N PHE A 303 23.13 -4.22 5.32
CA PHE A 303 22.75 -3.72 6.63
C PHE A 303 23.71 -2.62 7.08
N VAL A 304 23.20 -1.39 7.14
CA VAL A 304 23.93 -0.22 7.63
C VAL A 304 23.59 -0.02 9.11
N PRO A 305 24.55 -0.18 10.04
CA PRO A 305 24.25 -0.05 11.46
C PRO A 305 24.03 1.42 11.85
N GLU A 306 23.28 1.65 12.92
CA GLU A 306 23.13 3.00 13.49
C GLU A 306 24.38 3.48 14.24
N ASN A 307 25.17 2.53 14.76
CA ASN A 307 26.39 2.78 15.52
C ASN A 307 27.56 2.03 14.89
N SER A 308 28.78 2.51 15.11
CA SER A 308 29.98 1.82 14.64
C SER A 308 30.06 0.38 15.16
N TRP A 309 30.49 -0.55 14.31
CA TRP A 309 30.67 -1.95 14.67
C TRP A 309 31.68 -2.13 15.79
N ARG A 310 31.39 -3.06 16.70
CA ARG A 310 32.38 -3.58 17.66
C ARG A 310 33.05 -4.79 17.04
N ALA A 311 34.32 -5.02 17.37
CA ALA A 311 34.94 -6.30 17.04
C ALA A 311 34.27 -7.41 17.86
N GLY A 312 34.00 -8.56 17.25
CA GLY A 312 33.31 -9.67 17.89
C GLY A 312 32.53 -10.56 16.93
N HIS A 313 31.79 -11.49 17.51
CA HIS A 313 30.91 -12.40 16.78
C HIS A 313 29.52 -11.78 16.62
N TYR A 314 28.97 -11.96 15.43
CA TYR A 314 27.64 -11.56 15.03
C TYR A 314 27.02 -12.72 14.27
N SER A 315 25.70 -12.69 14.12
CA SER A 315 25.02 -13.66 13.29
C SER A 315 23.94 -13.00 12.45
N ILE A 316 23.75 -13.52 11.24
CA ILE A 316 22.66 -13.15 10.36
C ILE A 316 21.59 -14.23 10.50
N CYS A 317 20.46 -13.85 11.08
CA CYS A 317 19.29 -14.71 11.26
C CYS A 317 18.31 -14.48 10.11
N ILE A 318 18.02 -15.53 9.36
CA ILE A 318 17.28 -15.49 8.11
C ILE A 318 16.04 -16.36 8.25
N ASP A 319 14.87 -15.76 8.11
CA ASP A 319 13.61 -16.49 8.05
C ASP A 319 13.59 -17.35 6.78
N THR A 320 13.22 -18.61 6.92
CA THR A 320 13.23 -19.57 5.80
C THR A 320 12.04 -19.40 4.86
N ASP A 321 11.06 -18.59 5.23
CA ASP A 321 10.03 -18.11 4.33
C ASP A 321 10.55 -17.06 3.33
N LEU A 322 11.87 -16.80 3.30
CA LEU A 322 12.49 -15.91 2.32
C LEU A 322 12.46 -16.58 0.95
N GLU A 323 11.92 -15.84 -0.02
CA GLU A 323 11.67 -16.34 -1.38
C GLU A 323 12.50 -15.59 -2.44
N ASP A 324 12.75 -16.27 -3.56
CA ASP A 324 13.14 -15.66 -4.83
C ASP A 324 11.92 -15.09 -5.60
N LEU A 325 12.14 -14.63 -6.84
CA LEU A 325 11.07 -14.12 -7.70
C LEU A 325 10.04 -15.18 -8.14
N ALA A 326 10.40 -16.46 -8.15
CA ALA A 326 9.54 -17.57 -8.51
C ALA A 326 8.76 -18.13 -7.30
N GLY A 327 8.98 -17.58 -6.10
CA GLY A 327 8.36 -18.01 -4.85
C GLY A 327 9.03 -19.24 -4.22
N ASN A 328 10.21 -19.65 -4.69
CA ASN A 328 10.96 -20.73 -4.07
C ASN A 328 11.56 -20.21 -2.77
N ASN A 329 11.29 -20.88 -1.66
CA ASN A 329 11.81 -20.49 -0.34
C ASN A 329 12.99 -21.35 0.10
N LEU A 330 13.63 -21.00 1.22
CA LEU A 330 14.85 -21.68 1.68
C LEU A 330 14.63 -23.14 2.10
N ASN A 331 13.38 -23.53 2.38
CA ASN A 331 13.01 -24.90 2.70
C ASN A 331 12.59 -25.72 1.46
N ARG A 332 12.05 -25.07 0.42
CA ARG A 332 11.46 -25.76 -0.74
C ARG A 332 11.19 -24.89 -1.98
N PRO A 333 11.24 -25.48 -3.19
CA PRO A 333 10.67 -24.89 -4.39
C PRO A 333 9.15 -24.70 -4.32
N PHE A 334 8.64 -23.67 -5.03
CA PHE A 334 7.22 -23.35 -5.12
C PHE A 334 6.42 -24.35 -5.97
N ASP A 335 6.95 -24.65 -7.17
CA ASP A 335 6.36 -25.59 -8.12
C ASP A 335 6.96 -26.99 -7.92
N ARG A 336 6.35 -27.76 -7.01
CA ARG A 336 6.68 -29.17 -6.77
C ARG A 336 5.80 -30.07 -7.62
N GLU A 337 6.41 -31.05 -8.29
CA GLU A 337 5.64 -32.14 -8.90
C GLU A 337 4.82 -32.87 -7.82
N LEU A 338 3.49 -32.85 -7.95
CA LEU A 338 2.55 -33.40 -6.96
C LEU A 338 2.83 -34.85 -6.55
N LYS A 339 3.49 -35.64 -7.41
CA LYS A 339 3.85 -37.03 -7.13
C LYS A 339 5.10 -37.20 -6.25
N LYS A 340 6.04 -36.24 -6.23
CA LYS A 340 7.23 -36.28 -5.35
C LYS A 340 6.97 -35.70 -3.96
N ALA A 341 6.02 -34.77 -3.85
CA ALA A 341 5.73 -34.07 -2.60
C ALA A 341 5.20 -34.97 -1.47
N ALA A 342 4.64 -36.14 -1.80
CA ALA A 342 4.11 -37.09 -0.81
C ALA A 342 5.20 -37.91 -0.09
N ASP A 343 6.41 -38.02 -0.67
CA ASP A 343 7.46 -38.91 -0.18
C ASP A 343 8.61 -38.19 0.57
N GLU A 344 8.73 -36.87 0.46
CA GLU A 344 9.79 -36.09 1.11
C GLU A 344 9.30 -35.41 2.40
N LYS A 345 9.54 -36.04 3.55
CA LYS A 345 9.53 -35.36 4.86
C LYS A 345 10.77 -34.48 4.98
N VAL A 346 10.81 -33.34 4.30
CA VAL A 346 11.84 -32.33 4.54
C VAL A 346 11.58 -31.74 5.93
N LYS A 347 12.60 -31.77 6.80
CA LYS A 347 12.53 -31.12 8.10
C LYS A 347 12.64 -29.62 7.88
N GLU A 348 11.49 -28.95 7.77
CA GLU A 348 11.40 -27.49 7.68
C GLU A 348 12.09 -26.88 8.91
N ARG A 349 12.94 -25.88 8.66
CA ARG A 349 13.54 -25.04 9.70
C ARG A 349 12.78 -23.73 9.70
N ASP A 350 12.68 -23.05 10.84
CA ASP A 350 12.10 -21.69 10.86
C ASP A 350 13.14 -20.65 10.44
N PHE A 351 14.40 -20.85 10.84
CA PHE A 351 15.49 -19.92 10.58
C PHE A 351 16.78 -20.62 10.12
N ILE A 352 17.56 -19.91 9.32
CA ILE A 352 18.97 -20.21 9.00
C ILE A 352 19.84 -19.14 9.67
N ARG A 353 21.00 -19.56 10.19
CA ARG A 353 21.97 -18.67 10.86
C ARG A 353 23.30 -18.71 10.11
N LEU A 354 23.75 -17.54 9.66
CA LEU A 354 25.09 -17.35 9.10
C LEU A 354 25.95 -16.65 10.15
N GLU A 355 27.08 -17.25 10.51
CA GLU A 355 28.01 -16.67 11.49
C GLU A 355 28.93 -15.65 10.82
N VAL A 356 29.14 -14.52 11.49
CA VAL A 356 29.92 -13.39 11.00
C VAL A 356 30.91 -12.96 12.09
N GLU A 357 32.18 -12.85 11.74
CA GLU A 357 33.20 -12.30 12.62
C GLU A 357 33.65 -10.92 12.12
N ILE A 358 33.52 -9.91 12.98
CA ILE A 358 34.06 -8.57 12.73
C ILE A 358 35.41 -8.49 13.43
N VAL A 359 36.46 -8.45 12.62
CA VAL A 359 37.84 -8.42 13.13
C VAL A 359 38.25 -7.02 13.58
N PRO A 360 39.10 -6.89 14.61
CA PRO A 360 39.66 -5.59 15.02
C PRO A 360 40.40 -4.90 13.88
N SER A 361 40.28 -3.57 13.81
CA SER A 361 41.12 -2.76 12.94
C SER A 361 42.55 -2.77 13.50
N ASN A 362 43.51 -3.29 12.73
CA ASN A 362 44.95 -3.32 13.07
C ASN A 362 45.55 -1.92 13.21
#